data_AF-A0A4P9Z7I7-F1
#
_entry.id   AF-A0A4P9Z7I7-F1
#
_cell.length_a   1.000
_cell.length_b   1.000
_cell.length_c   1.000
_cell.angle_alpha   90.00
_cell.angle_beta   90.00
_cell.angle_gamma   90.00
#
_symmetry.space_group_name_H-M   'P 1'
#
loop_
_entity.id
_entity.type
_entity.pdbx_description
1 polymer ?
#
loop_
_entity_poly.entity_id
_entity_poly.type
_entity_poly.pdbx_seq_one_letter_code
_entity_poly.pdbx_strand_id
1 'polypeptide(L)'
;VLSRLYAAHAAEDGLGLAMGVDVEGDSENCMVDASEQEIFDLLSTKQFAIDLATEAATTILSIDQIIMAKRAGGPQVPKQRRPGNWDLED
;
A
#
# COMPACT_ATOMS: atom_id res chain seq x y z
N VAL A 1 -18.02 -11.60 -8.76
CA VAL A 1 -16.88 -12.18 -8.03
C VAL A 1 -17.09 -12.12 -6.51
N LEU A 2 -17.09 -10.94 -5.88
CA LEU A 2 -17.14 -10.81 -4.41
C LEU A 2 -18.35 -11.50 -3.73
N SER A 3 -19.56 -11.32 -4.24
CA SER A 3 -20.76 -11.98 -3.67
C SER A 3 -20.71 -13.52 -3.79
N ARG A 4 -20.14 -14.04 -4.87
CA ARG A 4 -19.93 -15.48 -5.07
C ARG A 4 -18.87 -16.01 -4.10
N LEU A 5 -17.79 -15.26 -3.89
CA LEU A 5 -16.75 -15.61 -2.92
C LEU A 5 -17.31 -15.69 -1.50
N TYR A 6 -18.11 -14.69 -1.09
CA TYR A 6 -18.80 -14.72 0.20
C TYR A 6 -19.77 -15.90 0.32
N ALA A 7 -20.54 -16.20 -0.73
CA ALA A 7 -21.44 -17.36 -0.74
C ALA A 7 -20.67 -18.68 -0.58
N ALA A 8 -19.52 -18.83 -1.25
CA ALA A 8 -18.66 -20.01 -1.11
C ALA A 8 -18.08 -20.16 0.31
N HIS A 9 -17.75 -19.04 0.98
CA HIS A 9 -17.23 -19.04 2.34
C HIS A 9 -18.31 -19.12 3.44
N ALA A 10 -19.59 -19.01 3.08
CA ALA A 10 -20.69 -19.09 4.04
C ALA A 10 -21.10 -20.54 4.36
N ALA A 11 -20.68 -21.51 3.55
CA ALA A 11 -20.96 -22.92 3.80
C ALA A 11 -20.13 -23.42 5.01
N GLU A 12 -20.77 -24.16 5.91
CA GLU A 12 -20.12 -24.72 7.11
C GLU A 12 -19.33 -26.02 6.84
N ASP A 13 -19.19 -26.41 5.56
CA ASP A 13 -18.49 -27.62 5.14
C ASP A 13 -16.96 -27.47 5.10
N GLY A 14 -16.46 -26.24 5.30
CA GLY A 14 -15.03 -25.92 5.29
C GLY A 14 -14.38 -25.93 3.91
N LEU A 15 -15.12 -26.28 2.85
CA LEU A 15 -14.62 -26.32 1.47
C LEU A 15 -14.33 -24.90 0.95
N GLY A 16 -15.05 -23.90 1.47
CA GLY A 16 -14.85 -22.50 1.13
C GLY A 16 -13.49 -21.92 1.57
N LEU A 17 -12.78 -22.53 2.53
CA LEU A 17 -11.56 -21.94 3.13
C LEU A 17 -10.39 -21.79 2.15
N ALA A 18 -10.33 -22.65 1.13
CA ALA A 18 -9.28 -22.63 0.12
C ALA A 18 -9.68 -21.84 -1.14
N MET A 19 -10.93 -21.37 -1.22
CA MET A 19 -11.43 -20.68 -2.41
C MET A 19 -10.84 -19.27 -2.53
N GLY A 20 -10.14 -19.04 -3.62
CA GLY A 20 -9.56 -17.76 -4.00
C GLY A 20 -10.27 -17.09 -5.17
N VAL A 21 -9.75 -15.92 -5.55
CA VAL A 21 -10.15 -15.22 -6.77
C VAL A 21 -9.25 -15.67 -7.90
N ASP A 22 -9.86 -16.10 -9.00
CA ASP A 22 -9.12 -16.37 -10.24
C ASP A 22 -8.89 -15.06 -11.00
N VAL A 23 -7.63 -14.78 -11.35
CA VAL A 23 -7.22 -13.59 -12.11
C VAL A 23 -7.10 -13.84 -13.61
N GLU A 24 -7.02 -15.11 -14.02
CA GLU A 24 -6.95 -15.52 -15.42
C GLU A 24 -8.32 -15.89 -15.98
N GLY A 25 -9.27 -16.24 -15.09
CA GLY A 25 -10.62 -16.63 -15.44
C GLY A 25 -11.53 -15.51 -15.95
N ASP A 26 -12.44 -15.89 -16.85
CA ASP A 26 -13.52 -15.01 -17.34
C ASP A 26 -14.59 -14.77 -16.26
N SER A 27 -15.49 -13.81 -16.50
CA SER A 27 -16.55 -13.40 -15.56
C SER A 27 -17.46 -14.55 -15.05
N GLU A 28 -17.57 -15.64 -15.81
CA GLU A 28 -18.30 -16.85 -15.42
C GLU A 28 -17.49 -17.75 -14.47
N ASN A 29 -16.18 -17.87 -14.66
CA ASN A 29 -15.29 -18.72 -13.88
C ASN A 29 -14.28 -17.87 -13.06
N CYS A 30 -14.79 -17.19 -12.03
CA CYS A 30 -14.04 -16.17 -11.30
C CYS A 30 -13.45 -16.64 -9.95
N MET A 31 -13.45 -17.94 -9.68
CA MET A 31 -12.97 -18.51 -8.43
C MET A 31 -12.13 -19.76 -8.70
N VAL A 32 -11.12 -19.98 -7.87
CA VAL A 32 -10.17 -21.09 -8.00
C VAL A 32 -9.86 -21.65 -6.60
N ASP A 33 -9.62 -22.95 -6.48
CA ASP A 33 -9.09 -23.51 -5.24
C ASP A 33 -7.57 -23.25 -5.17
N ALA A 34 -7.14 -22.44 -4.20
CA ALA A 34 -5.74 -22.07 -4.04
C ALA A 34 -4.85 -23.26 -3.63
N SER A 35 -5.41 -24.26 -2.94
CA SER A 35 -4.67 -25.45 -2.51
C SER A 35 -4.37 -26.37 -3.68
N GLU A 36 -5.33 -26.53 -4.60
CA GLU A 36 -5.15 -27.32 -5.83
C GLU A 36 -4.11 -26.70 -6.78
N GLN A 37 -3.97 -25.37 -6.76
CA GLN A 37 -2.97 -24.64 -7.55
C GLN A 37 -1.64 -24.43 -6.83
N GLU A 38 -1.47 -24.99 -5.63
CA GLU A 38 -0.27 -24.83 -4.79
C GLU A 38 0.08 -23.36 -4.46
N ILE A 39 -0.94 -22.49 -4.38
CA ILE A 39 -0.79 -21.07 -4.08
C ILE A 39 -0.96 -20.85 -2.57
N PHE A 40 0.17 -20.72 -1.86
CA PHE A 40 0.18 -20.51 -0.42
C PHE A 40 0.96 -19.27 -0.03
N ASP A 41 0.48 -18.59 1.00
CA ASP A 41 1.16 -17.47 1.65
C ASP A 41 1.79 -17.90 2.98
N LEU A 42 2.90 -17.27 3.35
CA LEU A 42 3.53 -17.47 4.65
C LEU A 42 2.70 -16.83 5.77
N LEU A 43 2.34 -17.64 6.77
CA LEU A 43 1.59 -17.16 7.95
C LEU A 43 2.32 -16.02 8.66
N SER A 44 3.62 -16.17 8.90
CA SER A 44 4.44 -15.16 9.58
C SER A 44 4.40 -13.80 8.88
N THR A 45 4.46 -13.80 7.55
CA THR A 45 4.45 -12.58 6.75
C THR A 45 3.10 -11.86 6.87
N LYS A 46 1.99 -12.57 6.76
CA LYS A 46 0.65 -11.97 6.86
C LYS A 46 0.34 -11.50 8.28
N GLN A 47 0.78 -12.24 9.29
CA GLN A 47 0.61 -11.84 10.69
C GLN A 47 1.31 -10.51 10.97
N PHE A 48 2.62 -10.40 10.67
CA PHE A 48 3.35 -9.14 10.86
C PHE A 48 2.79 -8.00 10.00
N ALA A 49 2.32 -8.29 8.78
CA ALA A 49 1.72 -7.28 7.93
C ALA A 49 0.46 -6.66 8.56
N ILE A 50 -0.41 -7.47 9.18
CA ILE A 50 -1.61 -6.99 9.86
C ILE A 50 -1.23 -6.21 11.13
N ASP A 51 -0.32 -6.74 11.93
CA ASP A 51 0.12 -6.10 13.18
C ASP A 51 0.74 -4.71 12.90
N LEU A 52 1.64 -4.61 11.92
CA LEU A 52 2.27 -3.34 11.55
C LEU A 52 1.30 -2.36 10.88
N ALA A 53 0.40 -2.85 10.02
CA ALA A 53 -0.59 -2.00 9.36
C ALA A 53 -1.59 -1.42 10.36
N THR A 54 -2.03 -2.24 11.33
CA THR A 54 -2.93 -1.78 12.39
C THR A 54 -2.24 -0.78 13.30
N GLU A 55 -0.99 -1.03 13.73
CA GLU A 55 -0.21 -0.08 14.53
C GLU A 55 -0.01 1.26 13.81
N ALA A 56 0.34 1.24 12.52
CA ALA A 56 0.50 2.46 11.71
C ALA A 56 -0.83 3.23 11.60
N ALA A 57 -1.93 2.55 11.33
CA ALA A 57 -3.26 3.17 11.25
C ALA A 57 -3.68 3.78 12.59
N THR A 58 -3.50 3.05 13.69
CA THR A 58 -3.78 3.54 15.05
C THR A 58 -2.91 4.73 15.41
N THR A 59 -1.63 4.73 15.04
CA THR A 59 -0.71 5.86 15.25
C THR A 59 -1.24 7.11 14.55
N ILE A 60 -1.65 7.00 13.28
CA ILE A 60 -2.20 8.13 12.51
C ILE A 60 -3.52 8.63 13.13
N LEU A 61 -4.42 7.72 13.50
CA LEU A 61 -5.72 8.06 14.09
C LEU A 61 -5.61 8.68 15.50
N SER A 62 -4.50 8.42 16.21
CA SER A 62 -4.26 8.99 17.54
C SER A 62 -3.86 10.48 17.53
N ILE A 63 -3.55 11.04 16.35
CA ILE A 63 -3.13 12.43 16.19
C ILE A 63 -4.37 13.32 16.01
N ASP A 64 -4.55 14.29 16.90
CA ASP A 64 -5.65 15.27 16.82
C ASP A 64 -5.29 16.52 16.01
N GLN A 65 -4.03 16.95 16.05
CA GLN A 65 -3.51 18.12 15.35
C GLN A 65 -2.09 17.91 14.85
N ILE A 66 -1.84 18.35 13.61
CA ILE A 66 -0.51 18.33 12.99
C ILE A 66 0.01 19.77 12.90
N ILE A 67 1.11 20.06 13.59
CA ILE A 67 1.81 21.34 13.53
C ILE A 67 3.11 21.14 12.75
N MET A 68 3.24 21.80 11.59
CA MET A 68 4.41 21.71 10.73
C MET A 68 5.29 22.96 10.85
N ALA A 69 6.57 22.78 11.17
CA ALA A 69 7.58 23.80 10.97
C ALA A 69 7.92 23.91 9.47
N LYS A 70 8.31 25.12 9.03
CA LYS A 70 8.96 25.27 7.72
C LYS A 70 10.13 24.29 7.68
N ARG A 71 10.31 23.56 6.57
CA ARG A 71 11.50 22.73 6.33
C ARG A 71 12.71 23.54 6.78
N ALA A 72 13.60 22.96 7.59
CA ALA A 72 14.82 23.62 8.02
C ALA A 72 15.61 24.04 6.76
N GLY A 73 15.35 25.27 6.33
CA GLY A 73 16.06 25.89 5.23
C GLY A 73 17.41 26.23 5.80
N GLY A 74 18.38 25.36 5.56
CA GLY A 74 19.78 25.69 5.79
C GLY A 74 20.09 27.07 5.20
N PRO A 75 21.09 27.79 5.74
CA PRO A 75 21.36 29.18 5.40
C PRO A 75 21.33 29.39 3.88
N GLN A 76 20.50 30.34 3.45
CA GLN A 76 20.35 30.68 2.05
C GLN A 76 21.74 31.05 1.53
N VAL A 77 22.31 30.22 0.63
CA VAL A 77 23.62 30.46 0.04
C VAL A 77 23.63 31.88 -0.49
N PRO A 78 24.54 32.76 -0.03
CA PRO A 78 24.63 34.10 -0.55
C PRO A 78 24.76 33.98 -2.06
N LYS A 79 23.82 34.55 -2.82
CA LYS A 79 23.99 34.73 -4.25
C LYS A 79 25.25 35.59 -4.38
N GLN A 80 26.41 34.98 -4.65
CA GLN A 80 27.57 35.71 -5.13
C GLN A 80 27.04 36.57 -6.28
N ARG A 81 27.20 37.89 -6.14
CA ARG A 81 27.02 38.80 -7.27
C ARG A 81 27.91 38.24 -8.37
N ARG A 82 27.33 37.68 -9.43
CA ARG A 82 28.08 37.23 -10.61
C ARG A 82 28.98 38.40 -11.02
N PRO A 83 30.32 38.29 -10.96
CA PRO A 83 31.18 39.27 -11.62
C PRO A 83 31.14 38.89 -13.09
N GLY A 84 30.36 39.60 -13.89
CA GLY A 84 30.25 39.28 -15.31
C GLY A 84 29.16 40.06 -16.02
N ASN A 85 29.41 41.34 -16.23
CA ASN A 85 28.92 42.04 -17.41
C ASN A 85 29.89 43.20 -17.73
N TRP A 86 31.13 42.85 -18.07
CA TRP A 86 32.16 43.82 -18.45
C TRP A 86 32.25 44.04 -19.98
N ASP A 87 31.45 43.32 -20.78
CA ASP A 87 31.57 43.32 -22.25
C ASP A 87 30.24 43.65 -22.95
N LEU A 88 29.57 44.75 -22.57
CA LEU A 88 28.56 45.36 -23.45
C LEU A 88 29.01 46.79 -23.78
N GLU A 89 29.89 46.90 -24.77
CA GLU A 89 30.01 48.07 -25.64
C GLU A 89 28.81 48.05 -26.61
N ASP A 90 27.86 48.97 -26.41
CA ASP A 90 27.06 49.66 -27.44
C ASP A 90 26.14 50.71 -26.75
#